data_AF-A0A534Y6F4-F1
#
_entry.id   AF-A0A534Y6F4-F1
#
_cell.length_a   1.000
_cell.length_b   1.000
_cell.length_c   1.000
_cell.angle_alpha   90.00
_cell.angle_beta   90.00
_cell.angle_gamma   90.00
#
_symmetry.space_group_name_H-M   'P 1'
#
loop_
_entity.id
_entity.type
_entity.pdbx_description
1 polymer ?
#
loop_
_entity_poly.entity_id
_entity_poly.type
_entity_poly.pdbx_seq_one_letter_code
_entity_poly.pdbx_strand_id
1 'polypeptide(L)'
;MPRLRGLGREIPLGVRAVLGRDPGCEVVLDDASVSRRHALLVADGKGGCRLRDLASANGTFLDGVRIGQNGVPIPGGARLRFGDVELQLVEDAAAPLLPRRRALLAAGAVTMVAFAALLLRGRPSGAAAASSPAPPATALVEDSVAALEADRFEEAEALAEKAVEADPLLDAARAALARSRREREAARVYAQAMAAADAAGNDALHLLARVPQDSRLFARARIQAKQIAGAALRARGAACGAESNAERWAEAASECAGALEISCQVPAVAPDPLLALLREAERKAGRKVPWSCPADLAPLLRDEPLGAPAPAPDALLAELYPGAKVRAAVSMYVHGEPSEALRALSREASPAARALGDRIRKAEGRSREGRTALLAGDLLRSDRAYADALRLDYELLPKGVESVPARQIREELARAHGRLGDDYFAKGQYASAFDEWQAALAMRPRDPHLLDSIARLDEVARTIAQDRSASCADLRVAARVASGGGRAREAAERALSRCR
;
A
#
# COMPACT_ATOMS: atom_id res chain seq x y z
N MET A 1 -1.50 -30.77 -16.90
CA MET A 1 -1.33 -31.04 -15.44
C MET A 1 -1.83 -29.84 -14.66
N PRO A 2 -2.48 -30.04 -13.50
CA PRO A 2 -3.00 -28.92 -12.71
C PRO A 2 -1.87 -27.99 -12.27
N ARG A 3 -2.13 -26.68 -12.30
CA ARG A 3 -1.20 -25.61 -11.92
C ARG A 3 -1.83 -24.73 -10.85
N LEU A 4 -1.01 -24.19 -9.95
CA LEU A 4 -1.44 -23.10 -9.06
C LEU A 4 -1.02 -21.77 -9.66
N ARG A 5 -1.96 -20.85 -9.87
CA ARG A 5 -1.71 -19.49 -10.35
C ARG A 5 -1.85 -18.52 -9.19
N GLY A 6 -0.84 -17.71 -8.95
CA GLY A 6 -0.83 -16.69 -7.90
C GLY A 6 0.60 -16.31 -7.52
N LEU A 7 0.78 -15.24 -6.74
CA LEU A 7 2.10 -14.67 -6.44
C LEU A 7 2.90 -14.31 -7.73
N GLY A 8 2.21 -13.87 -8.78
CA GLY A 8 2.82 -13.48 -10.06
C GLY A 8 3.40 -14.61 -10.90
N ARG A 9 3.15 -15.89 -10.55
CA ARG A 9 3.66 -17.06 -11.29
C ARG A 9 2.63 -18.19 -11.39
N GLU A 10 2.90 -19.14 -12.30
CA GLU A 10 2.21 -20.43 -12.35
C GLU A 10 3.14 -21.53 -11.85
N ILE A 11 2.66 -22.33 -10.91
CA ILE A 11 3.43 -23.37 -10.23
C ILE A 11 2.88 -24.73 -10.68
N PRO A 12 3.64 -25.52 -11.45
CA PRO A 12 3.21 -26.86 -11.85
C PRO A 12 3.14 -27.78 -10.62
N LEU A 13 2.05 -28.53 -10.49
CA LEU A 13 1.87 -29.48 -9.39
C LEU A 13 2.38 -30.87 -9.79
N GLY A 14 3.21 -31.46 -8.93
CA GLY A 14 3.54 -32.88 -8.98
C GLY A 14 2.38 -33.76 -8.46
N VAL A 15 2.58 -35.08 -8.43
CA VAL A 15 1.58 -36.04 -7.88
C VAL A 15 1.22 -35.72 -6.43
N ARG A 16 2.18 -35.15 -5.70
CA ARG A 16 2.06 -34.74 -4.30
C ARG A 16 2.90 -33.49 -4.08
N ALA A 17 2.33 -32.48 -3.44
CA ALA A 17 3.00 -31.21 -3.14
C ALA A 17 2.62 -30.72 -1.74
N VAL A 18 3.61 -30.54 -0.88
CA VAL A 18 3.47 -29.82 0.39
C VAL A 18 3.59 -28.34 0.09
N LEU A 19 2.63 -27.56 0.60
CA LEU A 19 2.63 -26.11 0.55
C LEU A 19 2.99 -25.58 1.92
N GLY A 20 3.89 -24.60 1.99
CA GLY A 20 4.29 -24.02 3.25
C GLY A 20 5.38 -22.97 3.09
N ARG A 21 5.68 -22.25 4.17
CA ARG A 21 6.76 -21.25 4.17
C ARG A 21 8.15 -21.87 4.27
N ASP A 22 8.25 -23.13 4.71
CA ASP A 22 9.54 -23.80 4.78
C ASP A 22 10.13 -23.95 3.37
N PRO A 23 11.39 -23.55 3.13
CA PRO A 23 12.06 -23.73 1.84
C PRO A 23 12.11 -25.19 1.36
N GLY A 24 11.95 -26.17 2.26
CA GLY A 24 11.85 -27.60 1.91
C GLY A 24 10.49 -28.04 1.37
N CYS A 25 9.50 -27.15 1.24
CA CYS A 25 8.20 -27.46 0.63
C CYS A 25 8.28 -27.45 -0.90
N GLU A 26 7.54 -28.34 -1.56
CA GLU A 26 7.47 -28.36 -3.03
C GLU A 26 6.81 -27.10 -3.58
N VAL A 27 5.91 -26.47 -2.82
CA VAL A 27 5.39 -25.13 -3.11
C VAL A 27 5.68 -24.21 -1.94
N VAL A 28 6.72 -23.38 -2.11
CA VAL A 28 7.12 -22.39 -1.10
C VAL A 28 6.22 -21.16 -1.19
N LEU A 29 5.49 -20.90 -0.11
CA LEU A 29 4.66 -19.71 0.10
C LEU A 29 5.31 -18.88 1.20
N ASP A 30 6.19 -17.96 0.80
CA ASP A 30 7.04 -17.20 1.72
C ASP A 30 6.28 -16.04 2.37
N ASP A 31 5.40 -16.39 3.30
CA ASP A 31 4.58 -15.45 4.06
C ASP A 31 4.46 -15.88 5.52
N ALA A 32 4.62 -14.94 6.45
CA ALA A 32 4.64 -15.22 7.89
C ALA A 32 3.33 -15.87 8.40
N SER A 33 2.20 -15.60 7.73
CA SER A 33 0.91 -16.22 8.00
C SER A 33 0.86 -17.69 7.57
N VAL A 34 1.81 -18.14 6.75
CA VAL A 34 1.89 -19.52 6.29
C VAL A 34 2.79 -20.33 7.24
N SER A 35 2.25 -21.43 7.77
CA SER A 35 3.01 -22.40 8.56
C SER A 35 4.11 -23.06 7.73
N ARG A 36 5.19 -23.50 8.40
CA ARG A 36 6.34 -24.16 7.77
C ARG A 36 5.92 -25.27 6.80
N ARG A 37 5.05 -26.18 7.23
CA ARG A 37 4.33 -27.13 6.38
C ARG A 37 2.84 -26.89 6.59
N HIS A 38 2.21 -26.20 5.67
CA HIS A 38 0.87 -25.64 5.85
C HIS A 38 -0.22 -26.57 5.37
N ALA A 39 -0.10 -27.06 4.15
CA ALA A 39 -1.10 -27.90 3.52
C ALA A 39 -0.44 -28.96 2.64
N LEU A 40 -1.18 -30.02 2.33
CA LEU A 40 -0.80 -31.01 1.34
C LEU A 40 -1.83 -31.05 0.23
N LEU A 41 -1.35 -30.90 -0.99
CA LEU A 41 -2.11 -31.15 -2.21
C LEU A 41 -1.68 -32.50 -2.80
N VAL A 42 -2.65 -33.33 -3.16
CA VAL A 42 -2.44 -34.63 -3.81
C VAL A 42 -3.28 -34.71 -5.07
N ALA A 43 -2.64 -34.94 -6.21
CA ALA A 43 -3.35 -35.21 -7.46
C ALA A 43 -3.89 -36.65 -7.47
N ASP A 44 -5.11 -36.87 -7.93
CA ASP A 44 -5.77 -38.18 -7.93
C ASP A 44 -5.44 -39.05 -9.17
N GLY A 45 -4.61 -38.53 -10.08
CA GLY A 45 -4.21 -39.20 -11.32
C GLY A 45 -5.26 -39.19 -12.43
N LYS A 46 -6.48 -38.67 -12.19
CA LYS A 46 -7.59 -38.57 -13.16
C LYS A 46 -7.92 -37.12 -13.53
N GLY A 47 -7.11 -36.17 -13.09
CA GLY A 47 -7.26 -34.73 -13.35
C GLY A 47 -7.75 -33.93 -12.15
N GLY A 48 -8.19 -34.59 -11.07
CA GLY A 48 -8.61 -33.94 -9.83
C GLY A 48 -7.48 -33.77 -8.82
N CYS A 49 -7.65 -32.83 -7.89
CA CYS A 49 -6.74 -32.60 -6.77
C CYS A 49 -7.51 -32.68 -5.45
N ARG A 50 -6.86 -33.16 -4.39
CA ARG A 50 -7.36 -33.04 -3.01
C ARG A 50 -6.43 -32.17 -2.20
N LEU A 51 -7.00 -31.29 -1.39
CA LEU A 51 -6.29 -30.42 -0.45
C LEU A 51 -6.59 -30.85 0.97
N ARG A 52 -5.56 -30.93 1.82
CA ARG A 52 -5.73 -31.07 3.26
C ARG A 52 -4.84 -30.08 4.00
N ASP A 53 -5.35 -29.54 5.09
CA ASP A 53 -4.57 -28.76 6.03
C ASP A 53 -3.62 -29.67 6.83
N LEU A 54 -2.41 -29.21 7.17
CA LEU A 54 -1.42 -29.95 7.96
C LEU A 54 -1.32 -29.41 9.40
N ALA A 55 -2.47 -29.06 10.00
CA ALA A 55 -2.55 -28.35 11.29
C ALA A 55 -1.84 -26.98 11.25
N SER A 56 -2.14 -26.21 10.22
CA SER A 56 -1.57 -24.87 10.08
C SER A 56 -2.12 -23.90 11.12
N ALA A 57 -1.29 -22.95 11.56
CA ALA A 57 -1.65 -21.96 12.57
C ALA A 57 -2.83 -21.07 12.13
N ASN A 58 -2.84 -20.67 10.85
CA ASN A 58 -3.83 -19.73 10.30
C ASN A 58 -4.88 -20.39 9.41
N GLY A 59 -4.79 -21.70 9.19
CA GLY A 59 -5.76 -22.48 8.43
C GLY A 59 -5.57 -22.44 6.92
N THR A 60 -6.01 -23.53 6.28
CA THR A 60 -6.19 -23.64 4.84
C THR A 60 -7.66 -23.43 4.47
N PHE A 61 -7.94 -22.72 3.38
CA PHE A 61 -9.30 -22.42 2.91
C PHE A 61 -9.46 -22.77 1.43
N LEU A 62 -10.63 -23.30 1.08
CA LEU A 62 -11.10 -23.57 -0.28
C LEU A 62 -12.35 -22.71 -0.55
N ASP A 63 -12.26 -21.79 -1.51
CA ASP A 63 -13.31 -20.82 -1.85
C ASP A 63 -13.88 -20.08 -0.63
N GLY A 64 -12.99 -19.73 0.31
CA GLY A 64 -13.32 -19.04 1.56
C GLY A 64 -13.77 -19.95 2.71
N VAL A 65 -14.00 -21.24 2.47
CA VAL A 65 -14.36 -22.21 3.51
C VAL A 65 -13.12 -22.86 4.09
N ARG A 66 -12.94 -22.76 5.42
CA ARG A 66 -11.80 -23.40 6.11
C ARG A 66 -11.92 -24.92 6.01
N ILE A 67 -10.84 -25.58 5.61
CA ILE A 67 -10.77 -27.04 5.49
C ILE A 67 -9.87 -27.62 6.58
N GLY A 68 -10.16 -28.85 6.97
CA GLY A 68 -9.39 -29.57 7.99
C GLY A 68 -8.39 -30.56 7.39
N GLN A 69 -7.90 -31.47 8.24
CA GLN A 69 -6.93 -32.50 7.86
C GLN A 69 -7.57 -33.66 7.05
N ASN A 70 -8.91 -33.76 7.07
CA ASN A 70 -9.70 -34.70 6.26
C ASN A 70 -9.83 -34.15 4.84
N GLY A 71 -8.79 -34.36 4.01
CA GLY A 71 -8.65 -33.68 2.72
C GLY A 71 -9.90 -33.64 1.84
N VAL A 72 -10.13 -32.50 1.21
CA VAL A 72 -11.30 -32.20 0.36
C VAL A 72 -10.91 -32.19 -1.11
N PRO A 73 -11.81 -32.62 -2.04
CA PRO A 73 -11.59 -32.41 -3.47
C PRO A 73 -11.59 -30.92 -3.81
N ILE A 74 -10.72 -30.51 -4.73
CA ILE A 74 -10.60 -29.15 -5.25
C ILE A 74 -11.24 -29.09 -6.65
N PRO A 75 -12.28 -28.27 -6.87
CA PRO A 75 -12.81 -28.01 -8.21
C PRO A 75 -11.81 -27.21 -9.06
N GLY A 76 -11.77 -27.45 -10.38
CA GLY A 76 -11.02 -26.61 -11.31
C GLY A 76 -11.45 -25.14 -11.23
N GLY A 77 -10.50 -24.21 -11.17
CA GLY A 77 -10.75 -22.78 -11.02
C GLY A 77 -10.91 -22.28 -9.58
N ALA A 78 -10.90 -23.17 -8.59
CA ALA A 78 -11.12 -22.82 -7.17
C ALA A 78 -10.00 -21.95 -6.58
N ARG A 79 -10.37 -21.08 -5.64
CA ARG A 79 -9.46 -20.24 -4.85
C ARG A 79 -9.01 -20.97 -3.60
N LEU A 80 -7.70 -21.12 -3.45
CA LEU A 80 -7.03 -21.77 -2.32
C LEU A 80 -6.30 -20.71 -1.52
N ARG A 81 -6.61 -20.59 -0.22
CA ARG A 81 -5.92 -19.67 0.67
C ARG A 81 -5.18 -20.41 1.78
N PHE A 82 -3.93 -20.04 1.99
CA PHE A 82 -3.05 -20.58 3.03
C PHE A 82 -2.57 -19.41 3.88
N GLY A 83 -3.10 -19.25 5.09
CA GLY A 83 -2.92 -17.99 5.83
C GLY A 83 -3.47 -16.81 5.02
N ASP A 84 -2.61 -15.85 4.69
CA ASP A 84 -2.94 -14.63 3.92
C ASP A 84 -2.57 -14.76 2.43
N VAL A 85 -2.01 -15.90 2.02
CA VAL A 85 -1.62 -16.15 0.62
C VAL A 85 -2.75 -16.85 -0.12
N GLU A 86 -3.25 -16.21 -1.19
CA GLU A 86 -4.27 -16.78 -2.08
C GLU A 86 -3.68 -17.22 -3.43
N LEU A 87 -4.05 -18.42 -3.87
CA LEU A 87 -3.70 -19.03 -5.15
C LEU A 87 -4.96 -19.58 -5.81
N GLN A 88 -4.95 -19.72 -7.13
CA GLN A 88 -6.04 -20.32 -7.90
C GLN A 88 -5.60 -21.62 -8.56
N LEU A 89 -6.42 -22.67 -8.51
CA LEU A 89 -6.19 -23.90 -9.27
C LEU A 89 -6.57 -23.69 -10.73
N VAL A 90 -5.63 -23.88 -11.66
CA VAL A 90 -5.83 -23.79 -13.11
C VAL A 90 -5.63 -25.17 -13.72
N GLU A 91 -6.63 -25.65 -14.46
CA GLU A 91 -6.55 -26.88 -15.24
C GLU A 91 -6.23 -26.57 -16.71
N ASP A 92 -5.49 -27.47 -17.37
CA ASP A 92 -5.31 -27.38 -18.83
C ASP A 92 -6.65 -27.73 -19.49
N ALA A 93 -7.37 -26.71 -19.96
CA ALA A 93 -8.47 -26.94 -20.89
C ALA A 93 -7.88 -27.52 -22.19
N ALA A 94 -8.23 -28.78 -22.51
CA ALA A 94 -8.20 -29.21 -23.91
C ALA A 94 -9.06 -28.21 -24.69
N ALA A 95 -8.42 -27.46 -25.60
CA ALA A 95 -9.05 -26.38 -26.32
C ALA A 95 -10.37 -26.86 -26.97
N PRO A 96 -11.51 -26.18 -26.78
CA PRO A 96 -12.66 -26.46 -27.60
C PRO A 96 -12.35 -25.98 -29.01
N LEU A 97 -12.24 -26.93 -29.94
CA LEU A 97 -12.25 -26.69 -31.38
C LEU A 97 -13.58 -26.02 -31.75
N LEU A 98 -13.59 -24.69 -31.85
CA LEU A 98 -14.69 -24.00 -32.51
C LEU A 98 -14.63 -24.31 -34.01
N PRO A 99 -15.72 -24.79 -34.64
CA PRO A 99 -15.73 -25.07 -36.06
C PRO A 99 -15.74 -23.77 -36.85
N ARG A 100 -14.73 -23.59 -37.70
CA ARG A 100 -14.74 -22.61 -38.80
C ARG A 100 -15.98 -22.85 -39.68
N ARG A 101 -16.93 -21.92 -39.71
CA ARG A 101 -17.88 -21.82 -40.82
C ARG A 101 -17.52 -20.66 -41.74
N ARG A 102 -17.50 -21.03 -43.02
CA ARG A 102 -17.02 -20.31 -44.19
C ARG A 102 -17.88 -19.09 -44.50
N ALA A 103 -17.22 -18.06 -45.04
CA ALA A 103 -17.84 -17.00 -45.80
C ALA A 103 -18.66 -17.57 -46.97
N LEU A 104 -19.79 -16.93 -47.26
CA LEU A 104 -20.42 -16.93 -48.57
C LEU A 104 -20.92 -15.51 -48.85
N LEU A 105 -20.47 -15.00 -50.01
CA LEU A 105 -20.87 -13.77 -50.66
C LEU A 105 -22.32 -13.87 -51.16
N ALA A 106 -23.05 -12.75 -51.15
CA ALA A 106 -24.02 -12.44 -52.20
C ALA A 106 -24.13 -10.91 -52.34
N ALA A 107 -23.99 -10.46 -53.58
CA ALA A 107 -23.99 -9.07 -54.02
C ALA A 107 -25.40 -8.59 -54.42
N GLY A 108 -25.53 -7.25 -54.54
CA GLY A 108 -26.62 -6.54 -55.22
C GLY A 108 -27.23 -5.44 -54.34
N ALA A 109 -27.48 -4.20 -54.78
CA ALA A 109 -27.29 -3.55 -56.06
C ALA A 109 -27.34 -2.01 -55.87
N VAL A 110 -26.81 -1.34 -56.89
CA VAL A 110 -26.68 0.10 -57.19
C VAL A 110 -27.97 0.93 -57.07
N THR A 111 -27.87 2.21 -56.66
CA THR A 111 -28.37 3.44 -57.36
C THR A 111 -28.07 4.68 -56.50
N MET A 112 -27.09 5.53 -56.86
CA MET A 112 -27.19 6.73 -57.72
C MET A 112 -28.34 7.69 -57.38
N VAL A 113 -28.04 8.84 -56.75
CA VAL A 113 -28.21 10.19 -57.34
C VAL A 113 -27.18 11.14 -56.71
N ALA A 114 -26.32 11.70 -57.55
CA ALA A 114 -25.62 12.96 -57.32
C ALA A 114 -26.32 14.04 -58.16
N PHE A 115 -26.52 15.24 -57.61
CA PHE A 115 -26.55 16.52 -58.35
C PHE A 115 -26.34 17.67 -57.35
N ALA A 116 -25.15 18.26 -57.35
CA ALA A 116 -24.83 19.63 -57.80
C ALA A 116 -25.15 20.71 -56.75
N ALA A 117 -24.13 21.35 -56.12
CA ALA A 117 -23.40 22.53 -56.61
C ALA A 117 -24.32 23.77 -56.73
N LEU A 118 -24.01 24.99 -56.30
CA LEU A 118 -22.89 25.66 -55.63
C LEU A 118 -23.43 27.10 -55.36
N LEU A 119 -22.83 27.80 -54.39
CA LEU A 119 -22.88 29.25 -54.16
C LEU A 119 -24.15 29.86 -53.55
N LEU A 120 -24.02 30.26 -52.29
CA LEU A 120 -24.19 31.67 -51.91
C LEU A 120 -23.16 32.04 -50.84
N ARG A 121 -22.36 33.05 -51.19
CA ARG A 121 -21.45 33.79 -50.32
C ARG A 121 -22.24 34.41 -49.17
N GLY A 122 -21.74 34.25 -47.95
CA GLY A 122 -22.17 35.00 -46.77
C GLY A 122 -21.01 35.16 -45.79
N ARG A 123 -20.48 36.39 -45.74
CA ARG A 123 -19.40 36.97 -44.93
C ARG A 123 -18.98 36.28 -43.60
N PRO A 124 -17.69 36.44 -43.21
CA PRO A 124 -17.23 36.08 -41.88
C PRO A 124 -17.81 37.07 -40.87
N SER A 125 -18.62 36.59 -39.93
CA SER A 125 -18.86 37.35 -38.72
C SER A 125 -17.62 37.17 -37.85
N GLY A 126 -16.79 38.22 -37.81
CA GLY A 126 -15.85 38.43 -36.72
C GLY A 126 -16.64 38.50 -35.43
N ALA A 127 -16.86 37.36 -34.79
CA ALA A 127 -17.10 37.33 -33.37
C ALA A 127 -15.78 37.76 -32.75
N ALA A 128 -15.73 39.04 -32.36
CA ALA A 128 -14.78 39.51 -31.37
C ALA A 128 -14.70 38.43 -30.29
N ALA A 129 -13.52 37.87 -30.11
CA ALA A 129 -13.18 37.12 -28.92
C ALA A 129 -13.38 38.12 -27.77
N ALA A 130 -14.58 38.12 -27.20
CA ALA A 130 -14.80 38.61 -25.86
C ALA A 130 -13.82 37.79 -25.03
N SER A 131 -12.74 38.44 -24.61
CA SER A 131 -11.83 37.88 -23.62
C SER A 131 -12.69 37.50 -22.43
N SER A 132 -12.98 36.20 -22.28
CA SER A 132 -13.50 35.70 -21.02
C SER A 132 -12.61 36.27 -19.92
N PRO A 133 -13.18 36.81 -18.83
CA PRO A 133 -12.37 37.26 -17.71
C PRO A 133 -11.43 36.12 -17.35
N ALA A 134 -10.14 36.43 -17.21
CA ALA A 134 -9.15 35.45 -16.80
C ALA A 134 -9.69 34.71 -15.56
N PRO A 135 -9.60 33.37 -15.52
CA PRO A 135 -10.13 32.61 -14.40
C PRO A 135 -9.55 33.17 -13.09
N PRO A 136 -10.38 33.31 -12.03
CA PRO A 136 -9.89 33.84 -10.77
C PRO A 136 -8.75 32.95 -10.24
N ALA A 137 -7.76 33.56 -9.60
CA ALA A 137 -6.59 32.86 -9.07
C ALA A 137 -6.97 31.66 -8.18
N THR A 138 -8.08 31.76 -7.44
CA THR A 138 -8.63 30.67 -6.61
C THR A 138 -9.06 29.45 -7.43
N ALA A 139 -9.70 29.64 -8.59
CA ALA A 139 -10.10 28.53 -9.47
C ALA A 139 -8.88 27.83 -10.07
N LEU A 140 -7.83 28.59 -10.43
CA LEU A 140 -6.57 28.01 -10.90
C LEU A 140 -5.84 27.21 -9.82
N VAL A 141 -5.96 27.61 -8.54
CA VAL A 141 -5.47 26.81 -7.40
C VAL A 141 -6.24 25.50 -7.28
N GLU A 142 -7.57 25.52 -7.37
CA GLU A 142 -8.40 24.32 -7.34
C GLU A 142 -8.06 23.36 -8.48
N ASP A 143 -7.91 23.88 -9.70
CA ASP A 143 -7.51 23.10 -10.88
C ASP A 143 -6.11 22.49 -10.70
N SER A 144 -5.16 23.24 -10.13
CA SER A 144 -3.81 22.73 -9.83
C SER A 144 -3.85 21.59 -8.82
N VAL A 145 -4.66 21.71 -7.76
CA VAL A 145 -4.86 20.63 -6.77
C VAL A 145 -5.48 19.40 -7.43
N ALA A 146 -6.51 19.58 -8.26
CA ALA A 146 -7.13 18.48 -9.00
C ALA A 146 -6.15 17.81 -9.98
N ALA A 147 -5.26 18.57 -10.62
CA ALA A 147 -4.19 18.02 -11.45
C ALA A 147 -3.18 17.21 -10.63
N LEU A 148 -2.78 17.66 -9.42
CA LEU A 148 -1.95 16.87 -8.50
C LEU A 148 -2.64 15.58 -8.04
N GLU A 149 -3.95 15.64 -7.78
CA GLU A 149 -4.73 14.46 -7.40
C GLU A 149 -4.80 13.41 -8.50
N ALA A 150 -4.77 13.85 -9.76
CA ALA A 150 -4.73 13.01 -10.94
C ALA A 150 -3.31 12.66 -11.41
N ASP A 151 -2.27 12.89 -10.61
CA ASP A 151 -0.84 12.67 -10.94
C ASP A 151 -0.35 13.42 -12.20
N ARG A 152 -1.00 14.54 -12.58
CA ARG A 152 -0.62 15.39 -13.72
C ARG A 152 0.29 16.53 -13.25
N PHE A 153 1.51 16.19 -12.82
CA PHE A 153 2.42 17.12 -12.11
C PHE A 153 2.88 18.34 -12.93
N GLU A 154 3.17 18.17 -14.22
CA GLU A 154 3.55 19.28 -15.12
C GLU A 154 2.38 20.27 -15.30
N GLU A 155 1.16 19.74 -15.47
CA GLU A 155 -0.05 20.55 -15.59
C GLU A 155 -0.36 21.27 -14.27
N ALA A 156 -0.19 20.59 -13.15
CA ALA A 156 -0.41 21.16 -11.83
C ALA A 156 0.53 22.33 -11.50
N GLU A 157 1.80 22.24 -11.91
CA GLU A 157 2.74 23.36 -11.78
C GLU A 157 2.33 24.52 -12.67
N ALA A 158 2.05 24.27 -13.96
CA ALA A 158 1.64 25.31 -14.89
C ALA A 158 0.35 26.05 -14.46
N LEU A 159 -0.61 25.33 -13.88
CA LEU A 159 -1.84 25.92 -13.32
C LEU A 159 -1.55 26.77 -12.08
N ALA A 160 -0.66 26.32 -11.20
CA ALA A 160 -0.28 27.08 -10.02
C ALA A 160 0.57 28.32 -10.36
N GLU A 161 1.42 28.26 -11.39
CA GLU A 161 2.14 29.42 -11.91
C GLU A 161 1.18 30.49 -12.41
N LYS A 162 0.18 30.09 -13.23
CA LYS A 162 -0.89 30.99 -13.67
C LYS A 162 -1.68 31.57 -12.50
N ALA A 163 -1.91 30.80 -11.43
CA ALA A 163 -2.59 31.29 -10.24
C ALA A 163 -1.79 32.40 -9.53
N VAL A 164 -0.47 32.23 -9.42
CA VAL A 164 0.43 33.24 -8.83
C VAL A 164 0.55 34.47 -9.74
N GLU A 165 0.56 34.30 -11.06
CA GLU A 165 0.54 35.43 -12.01
C GLU A 165 -0.76 36.23 -11.91
N ALA A 166 -1.90 35.56 -11.72
CA ALA A 166 -3.20 36.18 -11.58
C ALA A 166 -3.37 36.93 -10.24
N ASP A 167 -2.82 36.40 -9.14
CA ASP A 167 -2.77 37.07 -7.84
C ASP A 167 -1.49 36.69 -7.06
N PRO A 168 -0.43 37.52 -7.12
CA PRO A 168 0.83 37.26 -6.42
C PRO A 168 0.74 37.30 -4.89
N LEU A 169 -0.29 37.95 -4.34
CA LEU A 169 -0.47 38.12 -2.89
C LEU A 169 -1.29 36.97 -2.28
N LEU A 170 -1.92 36.14 -3.11
CA LEU A 170 -2.69 34.99 -2.65
C LEU A 170 -1.78 33.88 -2.10
N ASP A 171 -1.79 33.71 -0.77
CA ASP A 171 -1.03 32.67 -0.08
C ASP A 171 -1.32 31.26 -0.60
N ALA A 172 -2.59 30.98 -0.92
CA ALA A 172 -3.01 29.70 -1.47
C ALA A 172 -2.35 29.40 -2.82
N ALA A 173 -2.17 30.40 -3.69
CA ALA A 173 -1.51 30.24 -4.99
C ALA A 173 -0.02 29.97 -4.84
N ARG A 174 0.68 30.72 -3.97
CA ARG A 174 2.11 30.49 -3.68
C ARG A 174 2.34 29.12 -3.03
N ALA A 175 1.46 28.71 -2.12
CA ALA A 175 1.52 27.39 -1.49
C ALA A 175 1.25 26.26 -2.50
N ALA A 176 0.27 26.44 -3.39
CA ALA A 176 -0.01 25.50 -4.48
C ALA A 176 1.20 25.36 -5.41
N LEU A 177 1.82 26.46 -5.83
CA LEU A 177 3.00 26.43 -6.69
C LEU A 177 4.19 25.71 -6.03
N ALA A 178 4.47 26.04 -4.77
CA ALA A 178 5.52 25.37 -4.02
C ALA A 178 5.26 23.86 -3.89
N ARG A 179 4.00 23.46 -3.67
CA ARG A 179 3.60 22.05 -3.61
C ARG A 179 3.77 21.37 -4.97
N SER A 180 3.27 21.96 -6.05
CA SER A 180 3.33 21.40 -7.40
C SER A 180 4.77 21.20 -7.86
N ARG A 181 5.65 22.18 -7.62
CA ARG A 181 7.09 22.06 -7.91
C ARG A 181 7.75 20.90 -7.19
N ARG A 182 7.44 20.72 -5.90
CA ARG A 182 7.98 19.60 -5.12
C ARG A 182 7.50 18.26 -5.66
N GLU A 183 6.21 18.11 -5.94
CA GLU A 183 5.66 16.85 -6.46
C GLU A 183 6.17 16.55 -7.88
N ARG A 184 6.34 17.56 -8.73
CA ARG A 184 6.95 17.38 -10.06
C ARG A 184 8.39 16.93 -9.98
N GLU A 185 9.20 17.55 -9.11
CA GLU A 185 10.58 17.12 -8.88
C GLU A 185 10.64 15.69 -8.30
N ALA A 186 9.77 15.37 -7.34
CA ALA A 186 9.63 14.01 -6.82
C ALA A 186 9.26 13.00 -7.93
N ALA A 187 8.35 13.37 -8.84
CA ALA A 187 7.97 12.56 -9.99
C ALA A 187 9.13 12.33 -10.97
N ARG A 188 9.92 13.39 -11.24
CA ARG A 188 11.11 13.31 -12.08
C ARG A 188 12.15 12.36 -11.48
N VAL A 189 12.45 12.52 -10.19
CA VAL A 189 13.39 11.64 -9.46
C VAL A 189 12.90 10.20 -9.44
N TYR A 190 11.60 9.98 -9.17
CA TYR A 190 10.99 8.66 -9.21
C TYR A 190 11.12 8.00 -10.58
N ALA A 191 10.81 8.72 -11.66
CA ALA A 191 10.94 8.21 -13.03
C ALA A 191 12.40 7.88 -13.39
N GLN A 192 13.36 8.71 -12.97
CA GLN A 192 14.79 8.41 -13.13
C GLN A 192 15.19 7.14 -12.40
N ALA A 193 14.68 6.92 -11.19
CA ALA A 193 14.95 5.71 -10.44
C ALA A 193 14.39 4.46 -11.12
N MET A 194 13.16 4.54 -11.64
CA MET A 194 12.53 3.43 -12.37
C MET A 194 13.27 3.09 -13.66
N ALA A 195 13.80 4.08 -14.37
CA ALA A 195 14.63 3.85 -15.56
C ALA A 195 15.99 3.20 -15.23
N ALA A 196 16.52 3.44 -14.02
CA ALA A 196 17.79 2.87 -13.55
C ALA A 196 17.64 1.45 -12.96
N ALA A 197 16.41 1.01 -12.67
CA ALA A 197 16.14 -0.23 -11.93
C ALA A 197 16.69 -1.50 -12.62
N ASP A 198 16.75 -1.52 -13.95
CA ASP A 198 17.22 -2.68 -14.74
C ASP A 198 18.75 -2.76 -14.86
N ALA A 199 19.47 -1.65 -14.64
CA ALA A 199 20.91 -1.54 -14.92
C ALA A 199 21.78 -1.53 -13.66
N ALA A 200 21.31 -0.92 -12.56
CA ALA A 200 22.07 -0.78 -11.32
C ALA A 200 21.13 -0.68 -10.11
N GLY A 201 20.83 -1.83 -9.49
CA GLY A 201 19.85 -1.92 -8.40
C GLY A 201 20.09 -0.94 -7.24
N ASN A 202 21.35 -0.76 -6.79
CA ASN A 202 21.68 0.15 -5.69
C ASN A 202 21.51 1.63 -6.10
N ASP A 203 21.89 2.01 -7.32
CA ASP A 203 21.73 3.40 -7.79
C ASP A 203 20.27 3.79 -7.87
N ALA A 204 19.40 2.87 -8.34
CA ALA A 204 17.96 3.07 -8.32
C ALA A 204 17.41 3.25 -6.89
N LEU A 205 17.94 2.52 -5.90
CA LEU A 205 17.56 2.70 -4.49
C LEU A 205 17.96 4.09 -3.96
N HIS A 206 19.17 4.55 -4.25
CA HIS A 206 19.61 5.89 -3.85
C HIS A 206 18.86 7.01 -4.57
N LEU A 207 18.43 6.79 -5.82
CA LEU A 207 17.52 7.72 -6.51
C LEU A 207 16.14 7.74 -5.83
N LEU A 208 15.59 6.59 -5.47
CA LEU A 208 14.32 6.53 -4.71
C LEU A 208 14.43 7.20 -3.35
N ALA A 209 15.58 7.11 -2.68
CA ALA A 209 15.81 7.74 -1.37
C ALA A 209 15.76 9.27 -1.41
N ARG A 210 15.93 9.87 -2.59
CA ARG A 210 15.81 11.32 -2.82
C ARG A 210 14.37 11.78 -2.97
N VAL A 211 13.40 10.87 -3.10
CA VAL A 211 11.98 11.23 -3.07
C VAL A 211 11.63 11.72 -1.65
N PRO A 212 11.12 12.96 -1.47
CA PRO A 212 10.80 13.49 -0.14
C PRO A 212 9.75 12.65 0.59
N GLN A 213 9.91 12.42 1.89
CA GLN A 213 8.97 11.60 2.68
C GLN A 213 7.55 12.18 2.77
N ASP A 214 7.42 13.49 2.61
CA ASP A 214 6.15 14.21 2.60
C ASP A 214 5.49 14.27 1.21
N SER A 215 6.17 13.80 0.15
CA SER A 215 5.60 13.67 -1.19
C SER A 215 4.54 12.57 -1.25
N ARG A 216 3.53 12.78 -2.09
CA ARG A 216 2.51 11.76 -2.44
C ARG A 216 3.13 10.52 -3.09
N LEU A 217 4.28 10.66 -3.74
CA LEU A 217 4.98 9.57 -4.43
C LEU A 217 5.84 8.72 -3.50
N PHE A 218 6.12 9.17 -2.28
CA PHE A 218 7.04 8.46 -1.38
C PHE A 218 6.56 7.04 -1.05
N ALA A 219 5.25 6.85 -0.89
CA ALA A 219 4.72 5.53 -0.62
C ALA A 219 4.92 4.57 -1.81
N ARG A 220 4.78 5.06 -3.05
CA ARG A 220 5.10 4.31 -4.27
C ARG A 220 6.60 4.04 -4.37
N ALA A 221 7.44 5.03 -4.04
CA ALA A 221 8.89 4.89 -3.98
C ALA A 221 9.31 3.79 -3.01
N ARG A 222 8.68 3.70 -1.84
CA ARG A 222 8.94 2.66 -0.84
C ARG A 222 8.63 1.26 -1.33
N ILE A 223 7.49 1.08 -2.00
CA ILE A 223 7.09 -0.21 -2.58
C ILE A 223 8.12 -0.68 -3.61
N GLN A 224 8.49 0.21 -4.54
CA GLN A 224 9.47 -0.09 -5.57
C GLN A 224 10.86 -0.35 -4.98
N ALA A 225 11.27 0.44 -3.99
CA ALA A 225 12.55 0.25 -3.31
C ALA A 225 12.67 -1.14 -2.69
N LYS A 226 11.63 -1.66 -2.03
CA LYS A 226 11.65 -3.02 -1.48
C LYS A 226 11.79 -4.10 -2.56
N GLN A 227 11.11 -3.94 -3.70
CA GLN A 227 11.20 -4.87 -4.82
C GLN A 227 12.61 -4.87 -5.44
N ILE A 228 13.15 -3.69 -5.74
CA ILE A 228 14.49 -3.49 -6.29
C ILE A 228 15.55 -4.01 -5.32
N ALA A 229 15.45 -3.68 -4.03
CA ALA A 229 16.37 -4.13 -3.00
C ALA A 229 16.42 -5.66 -2.90
N GLY A 230 15.26 -6.32 -2.93
CA GLY A 230 15.21 -7.79 -2.90
C GLY A 230 15.87 -8.43 -4.12
N ALA A 231 15.66 -7.87 -5.32
CA ALA A 231 16.30 -8.35 -6.54
C ALA A 231 17.81 -8.11 -6.54
N ALA A 232 18.24 -6.89 -6.19
CA ALA A 232 19.64 -6.49 -6.13
C ALA A 232 20.43 -7.30 -5.09
N LEU A 233 19.88 -7.50 -3.89
CA LEU A 233 20.51 -8.29 -2.84
C LEU A 233 20.77 -9.75 -3.29
N ARG A 234 19.78 -10.38 -3.94
CA ARG A 234 19.94 -11.75 -4.46
C ARG A 234 21.00 -11.82 -5.56
N ALA A 235 20.96 -10.89 -6.52
CA ALA A 235 21.90 -10.86 -7.63
C ALA A 235 23.34 -10.63 -7.15
N ARG A 236 23.55 -9.59 -6.34
CA ARG A 236 24.87 -9.25 -5.79
C ARG A 236 25.39 -10.28 -4.81
N GLY A 237 24.53 -10.85 -3.96
CA GLY A 237 24.91 -11.94 -3.06
C GLY A 237 25.38 -13.18 -3.80
N ALA A 238 24.69 -13.56 -4.89
CA ALA A 238 25.12 -14.65 -5.75
C ALA A 238 26.45 -14.34 -6.48
N ALA A 239 26.61 -13.12 -6.99
CA ALA A 239 27.84 -12.67 -7.63
C ALA A 239 29.03 -12.65 -6.66
N CYS A 240 28.84 -12.11 -5.45
CA CYS A 240 29.81 -12.14 -4.35
C CYS A 240 30.35 -13.57 -4.11
N GLY A 241 29.45 -14.57 -4.03
CA GLY A 241 29.85 -15.97 -3.88
C GLY A 241 30.54 -16.55 -5.13
N ALA A 242 30.01 -16.28 -6.32
CA ALA A 242 30.56 -16.80 -7.57
C ALA A 242 31.96 -16.26 -7.89
N GLU A 243 32.17 -14.95 -7.69
CA GLU A 243 33.46 -14.28 -7.88
C GLU A 243 34.48 -14.75 -6.84
N SER A 244 34.05 -14.97 -5.58
CA SER A 244 34.89 -15.56 -4.54
C SER A 244 35.36 -16.97 -4.93
N ASN A 245 34.45 -17.82 -5.42
CA ASN A 245 34.79 -19.17 -5.89
C ASN A 245 35.70 -19.17 -7.12
N ALA A 246 35.62 -18.13 -7.96
CA ALA A 246 36.48 -17.94 -9.12
C ALA A 246 37.81 -17.23 -8.79
N GLU A 247 38.09 -16.98 -7.51
CA GLU A 247 39.26 -16.25 -7.02
C GLU A 247 39.44 -14.83 -7.61
N ARG A 248 38.35 -14.24 -8.09
CA ARG A 248 38.29 -12.85 -8.58
C ARG A 248 37.99 -11.92 -7.42
N TRP A 249 38.98 -11.77 -6.54
CA TRP A 249 38.80 -11.19 -5.20
C TRP A 249 38.42 -9.70 -5.19
N ALA A 250 38.82 -8.93 -6.21
CA ALA A 250 38.48 -7.51 -6.28
C ALA A 250 37.00 -7.30 -6.63
N GLU A 251 36.49 -8.10 -7.58
CA GLU A 251 35.10 -8.15 -8.00
C GLU A 251 34.22 -8.71 -6.88
N ALA A 252 34.66 -9.79 -6.24
CA ALA A 252 33.99 -10.36 -5.08
C ALA A 252 33.80 -9.31 -3.97
N ALA A 253 34.86 -8.58 -3.62
CA ALA A 253 34.77 -7.54 -2.59
C ALA A 253 33.79 -6.42 -2.97
N SER A 254 33.74 -6.03 -4.25
CA SER A 254 32.77 -5.03 -4.75
C SER A 254 31.32 -5.53 -4.64
N GLU A 255 31.07 -6.78 -5.05
CA GLU A 255 29.72 -7.34 -5.02
C GLU A 255 29.22 -7.60 -3.59
N CYS A 256 30.09 -8.09 -2.70
CA CYS A 256 29.73 -8.29 -1.30
C CYS A 256 29.44 -6.94 -0.61
N ALA A 257 30.22 -5.90 -0.90
CA ALA A 257 29.98 -4.55 -0.38
C ALA A 257 28.62 -3.99 -0.83
N GLY A 258 28.30 -4.09 -2.13
CA GLY A 258 27.01 -3.65 -2.66
C GLY A 258 25.81 -4.44 -2.12
N ALA A 259 25.99 -5.74 -1.84
CA ALA A 259 24.96 -6.54 -1.17
C ALA A 259 24.74 -6.08 0.28
N LEU A 260 25.82 -5.75 1.00
CA LEU A 260 25.77 -5.31 2.39
C LEU A 260 25.10 -3.95 2.59
N GLU A 261 25.19 -3.03 1.61
CA GLU A 261 24.44 -1.75 1.64
C GLU A 261 22.92 -1.96 1.80
N ILE A 262 22.42 -3.07 1.27
CA ILE A 262 21.01 -3.46 1.35
C ILE A 262 20.76 -4.31 2.60
N SER A 263 21.54 -5.38 2.82
CA SER A 263 21.28 -6.34 3.90
C SER A 263 21.35 -5.70 5.29
N CYS A 264 22.22 -4.69 5.47
CA CYS A 264 22.39 -4.00 6.75
C CYS A 264 21.16 -3.21 7.19
N GLN A 265 20.22 -2.93 6.28
CA GLN A 265 18.99 -2.19 6.60
C GLN A 265 17.98 -3.06 7.35
N VAL A 266 18.10 -4.38 7.24
CA VAL A 266 17.19 -5.33 7.88
C VAL A 266 17.88 -5.89 9.12
N PRO A 267 17.20 -5.96 10.29
CA PRO A 267 17.77 -6.58 11.48
C PRO A 267 18.08 -8.06 11.22
N ALA A 268 19.36 -8.38 11.02
CA ALA A 268 19.84 -9.75 10.85
C ALA A 268 20.23 -10.38 12.18
N VAL A 269 20.00 -11.70 12.33
CA VAL A 269 20.60 -12.51 13.40
C VAL A 269 22.06 -12.74 13.02
N ALA A 270 22.99 -12.27 13.86
CA ALA A 270 24.42 -12.40 13.63
C ALA A 270 24.90 -13.87 13.65
N PRO A 271 25.97 -14.21 12.91
CA PRO A 271 26.78 -13.35 12.03
C PRO A 271 26.29 -13.31 10.57
N ASP A 272 26.39 -12.13 9.93
CA ASP A 272 26.05 -11.95 8.51
C ASP A 272 27.11 -12.60 7.60
N PRO A 273 26.76 -13.62 6.80
CA PRO A 273 27.69 -14.33 5.93
C PRO A 273 28.31 -13.45 4.84
N LEU A 274 27.64 -12.38 4.40
CA LEU A 274 28.20 -11.45 3.39
C LEU A 274 29.37 -10.65 3.94
N LEU A 275 29.31 -10.29 5.23
CA LEU A 275 30.40 -9.57 5.88
C LEU A 275 31.65 -10.44 6.00
N ALA A 276 31.49 -11.72 6.32
CA ALA A 276 32.61 -12.66 6.36
C ALA A 276 33.29 -12.80 5.00
N LEU A 277 32.50 -12.99 3.94
CA LEU A 277 32.98 -13.09 2.56
C LEU A 277 33.69 -11.81 2.10
N LEU A 278 33.12 -10.63 2.40
CA LEU A 278 33.76 -9.36 2.08
C LEU A 278 35.14 -9.27 2.75
N ARG A 279 35.25 -9.57 4.04
CA ARG A 279 36.52 -9.49 4.77
C ARG A 279 37.55 -10.47 4.22
N GLU A 280 37.13 -11.63 3.74
CA GLU A 280 38.02 -12.57 3.05
C GLU A 280 38.49 -12.04 1.70
N ALA A 281 37.57 -11.57 0.87
CA ALA A 281 37.88 -10.99 -0.44
C ALA A 281 38.83 -9.78 -0.32
N GLU A 282 38.62 -8.87 0.63
CA GLU A 282 39.53 -7.74 0.90
C GLU A 282 40.94 -8.20 1.28
N ARG A 283 41.06 -9.24 2.12
CA ARG A 283 42.36 -9.79 2.52
C ARG A 283 43.09 -10.39 1.32
N LYS A 284 42.38 -11.15 0.48
CA LYS A 284 42.95 -11.83 -0.69
C LYS A 284 43.28 -10.85 -1.84
N ALA A 285 42.48 -9.80 -2.02
CA ALA A 285 42.72 -8.74 -2.99
C ALA A 285 43.82 -7.75 -2.54
N GLY A 286 44.18 -7.72 -1.26
CA GLY A 286 45.15 -6.76 -0.72
C GLY A 286 44.65 -5.32 -0.68
N ARG A 287 43.34 -5.09 -0.86
CA ARG A 287 42.70 -3.77 -0.90
C ARG A 287 41.34 -3.81 -0.20
N LYS A 288 41.05 -2.80 0.61
CA LYS A 288 39.72 -2.61 1.22
C LYS A 288 38.76 -1.93 0.26
N VAL A 289 37.50 -2.34 0.31
CA VAL A 289 36.41 -1.70 -0.43
C VAL A 289 35.63 -0.81 0.54
N PRO A 290 35.48 0.49 0.26
CA PRO A 290 34.68 1.36 1.11
C PRO A 290 33.22 0.94 1.04
N TRP A 291 32.64 0.61 2.18
CA TRP A 291 31.22 0.36 2.32
C TRP A 291 30.75 0.82 3.70
N SER A 292 29.49 1.20 3.79
CA SER A 292 28.82 1.55 5.05
C SER A 292 27.34 1.19 4.94
N CYS A 293 26.61 1.19 6.06
CA CYS A 293 25.17 1.02 6.00
C CYS A 293 24.49 2.37 5.67
N PRO A 294 23.90 2.57 4.47
CA PRO A 294 23.46 3.89 4.06
C PRO A 294 22.22 4.35 4.83
N ALA A 295 22.30 5.48 5.52
CA ALA A 295 21.19 5.96 6.36
C ALA A 295 19.98 6.45 5.54
N ASP A 296 20.21 6.90 4.31
CA ASP A 296 19.19 7.38 3.36
C ASP A 296 18.26 6.27 2.87
N LEU A 297 18.70 5.01 2.87
CA LEU A 297 17.87 3.86 2.52
C LEU A 297 16.93 3.41 3.64
N ALA A 298 17.19 3.82 4.89
CA ALA A 298 16.41 3.36 6.04
C ALA A 298 14.90 3.68 5.93
N PRO A 299 14.46 4.90 5.55
CA PRO A 299 13.04 5.22 5.39
C PRO A 299 12.31 4.38 4.32
N LEU A 300 13.06 3.82 3.38
CA LEU A 300 12.52 3.00 2.30
C LEU A 300 12.48 1.51 2.66
N LEU A 301 13.55 1.01 3.27
CA LEU A 301 13.78 -0.42 3.42
C LEU A 301 13.44 -0.97 4.81
N ARG A 302 13.43 -0.12 5.84
CA ARG A 302 12.99 -0.56 7.17
C ARG A 302 11.47 -0.62 7.24
N ASP A 303 10.98 -1.57 8.01
CA ASP A 303 9.56 -1.68 8.35
C ASP A 303 9.13 -0.65 9.41
N GLU A 304 9.98 0.32 9.75
CA GLU A 304 9.56 1.46 10.54
C GLU A 304 8.39 2.16 9.83
N PRO A 305 7.26 2.40 10.53
CA PRO A 305 6.13 3.11 9.95
C PRO A 305 6.57 4.51 9.51
N LEU A 306 5.99 5.00 8.40
CA LEU A 306 6.10 6.40 7.99
C LEU A 306 5.83 7.30 9.20
N GLY A 307 6.87 8.00 9.67
CA GLY A 307 6.83 8.75 10.93
C GLY A 307 7.27 7.93 12.15
N ALA A 308 8.46 7.35 12.14
CA ALA A 308 9.21 7.21 13.39
C ALA A 308 9.27 8.61 14.04
N PRO A 309 8.96 8.73 15.34
CA PRO A 309 8.67 10.02 15.95
C PRO A 309 9.85 10.97 15.77
N ALA A 310 9.56 12.19 15.31
CA ALA A 310 10.26 13.31 15.93
C ALA A 310 9.98 13.15 17.43
N PRO A 311 11.01 13.10 18.30
CA PRO A 311 10.76 13.05 19.74
C PRO A 311 9.76 14.16 20.07
N ALA A 312 8.73 13.85 20.85
CA ALA A 312 7.85 14.88 21.40
C ALA A 312 8.78 15.98 21.93
N PRO A 313 8.75 17.21 21.38
CA PRO A 313 9.79 18.18 21.70
C PRO A 313 9.92 18.27 23.21
N ASP A 314 11.10 17.98 23.76
CA ASP A 314 11.31 17.97 25.21
C ASP A 314 10.81 19.28 25.85
N ALA A 315 10.83 20.38 25.09
CA ALA A 315 10.23 21.66 25.41
C ALA A 315 8.70 21.61 25.68
N LEU A 316 7.92 20.90 24.86
CA LEU A 316 6.47 20.75 25.06
C LEU A 316 6.16 19.85 26.26
N LEU A 317 6.96 18.79 26.47
CA LEU A 317 6.83 17.97 27.68
C LEU A 317 7.28 18.72 28.94
N ALA A 318 8.26 19.63 28.84
CA ALA A 318 8.69 20.54 29.90
C ALA A 318 7.57 21.46 30.39
N GLU A 319 6.74 21.98 29.48
CA GLU A 319 5.61 22.83 29.81
C GLU A 319 4.50 22.07 30.56
N LEU A 320 4.13 20.88 30.09
CA LEU A 320 3.07 20.06 30.70
C LEU A 320 3.51 19.37 32.01
N TYR A 321 4.79 19.03 32.12
CA TYR A 321 5.34 18.29 33.24
C TYR A 321 6.62 18.97 33.75
N PRO A 322 6.54 19.90 34.71
CA PRO A 322 7.74 20.61 35.20
C PRO A 322 8.75 19.71 35.93
N GLY A 323 8.29 18.60 36.52
CA GLY A 323 9.14 17.66 37.24
C GLY A 323 9.95 16.75 36.32
N ALA A 324 11.29 16.83 36.39
CA ALA A 324 12.20 16.09 35.51
C ALA A 324 11.98 14.57 35.50
N LYS A 325 11.68 13.97 36.66
CA LYS A 325 11.46 12.52 36.78
C LYS A 325 10.12 12.07 36.20
N VAL A 326 9.06 12.88 36.38
CA VAL A 326 7.75 12.63 35.77
C VAL A 326 7.84 12.78 34.26
N ARG A 327 8.56 13.78 33.75
CA ARG A 327 8.85 13.91 32.31
C ARG A 327 9.55 12.71 31.74
N ALA A 328 10.63 12.25 32.39
CA ALA A 328 11.37 11.10 31.91
C ALA A 328 10.45 9.88 31.77
N ALA A 329 9.55 9.67 32.75
CA ALA A 329 8.56 8.60 32.67
C ALA A 329 7.52 8.79 31.55
N VAL A 330 7.02 10.01 31.32
CA VAL A 330 6.11 10.29 30.20
C VAL A 330 6.83 10.06 28.87
N SER A 331 8.09 10.48 28.76
CA SER A 331 8.91 10.24 27.57
C SER A 331 9.08 8.75 27.30
N MET A 332 9.40 7.92 28.31
CA MET A 332 9.42 6.46 28.16
C MET A 332 8.10 5.91 27.61
N TYR A 333 6.96 6.36 28.14
CA TYR A 333 5.64 5.94 27.65
C TYR A 333 5.41 6.33 26.18
N VAL A 334 5.72 7.59 25.82
CA VAL A 334 5.59 8.11 24.45
C VAL A 334 6.37 7.25 23.46
N HIS A 335 7.55 6.79 23.84
CA HIS A 335 8.43 5.96 23.01
C HIS A 335 8.06 4.46 23.02
N GLY A 336 6.96 4.07 23.69
CA GLY A 336 6.47 2.69 23.67
C GLY A 336 7.00 1.82 24.79
N GLU A 337 7.47 2.41 25.90
CA GLU A 337 8.00 1.70 27.07
C GLU A 337 7.09 1.86 28.30
N PRO A 338 5.80 1.46 28.25
CA PRO A 338 4.84 1.70 29.33
C PRO A 338 5.25 1.03 30.65
N SER A 339 5.91 -0.11 30.58
CA SER A 339 6.41 -0.81 31.77
C SER A 339 7.52 -0.04 32.47
N GLU A 340 8.39 0.65 31.73
CA GLU A 340 9.46 1.48 32.27
C GLU A 340 8.92 2.77 32.85
N ALA A 341 8.01 3.42 32.13
CA ALA A 341 7.27 4.57 32.61
C ALA A 341 6.60 4.29 33.97
N LEU A 342 5.88 3.16 34.09
CA LEU A 342 5.21 2.78 35.34
C LEU A 342 6.20 2.47 36.48
N ARG A 343 7.35 1.86 36.18
CA ARG A 343 8.42 1.63 37.17
C ARG A 343 9.07 2.93 37.63
N ALA A 344 9.23 3.90 36.74
CA ALA A 344 9.77 5.21 37.08
C ALA A 344 8.77 6.00 37.95
N LEU A 345 7.49 5.99 37.60
CA LEU A 345 6.44 6.68 38.35
C LEU A 345 6.19 6.09 39.73
N SER A 346 6.32 4.78 39.91
CA SER A 346 6.14 4.14 41.22
C SER A 346 7.20 4.53 42.25
N ARG A 347 8.36 5.02 41.80
CA ARG A 347 9.43 5.55 42.66
C ARG A 347 9.22 7.01 43.07
N GLU A 348 8.24 7.68 42.48
CA GLU A 348 7.91 9.08 42.77
C GLU A 348 6.65 9.20 43.64
N ALA A 349 6.81 9.77 44.84
CA ALA A 349 5.73 9.85 45.83
C ALA A 349 4.64 10.90 45.50
N SER A 350 4.86 11.73 44.47
CA SER A 350 3.97 12.85 44.19
C SER A 350 2.56 12.39 43.78
N PRO A 351 1.49 13.11 44.18
CA PRO A 351 0.13 12.81 43.72
C PRO A 351 0.00 12.82 42.19
N ALA A 352 0.73 13.72 41.52
CA ALA A 352 0.78 13.80 40.07
C ALA A 352 1.35 12.53 39.42
N ALA A 353 2.45 11.98 39.96
CA ALA A 353 3.03 10.73 39.46
C ALA A 353 2.08 9.54 39.64
N ARG A 354 1.36 9.47 40.77
CA ARG A 354 0.34 8.42 41.01
C ARG A 354 -0.82 8.51 40.01
N ALA A 355 -1.40 9.70 39.84
CA ALA A 355 -2.49 9.92 38.89
C ALA A 355 -2.08 9.58 37.44
N LEU A 356 -0.85 9.94 37.07
CA LEU A 356 -0.29 9.61 35.76
C LEU A 356 -0.11 8.09 35.59
N GLY A 357 0.42 7.40 36.60
CA GLY A 357 0.58 5.94 36.57
C GLY A 357 -0.76 5.20 36.49
N ASP A 358 -1.81 5.70 37.16
CA ASP A 358 -3.16 5.17 37.04
C ASP A 358 -3.74 5.32 35.63
N ARG A 359 -3.53 6.49 35.00
CA ARG A 359 -3.96 6.75 33.62
C ARG A 359 -3.25 5.83 32.63
N ILE A 360 -1.92 5.70 32.72
CA ILE A 360 -1.14 4.80 31.85
C ILE A 360 -1.62 3.35 32.03
N ARG A 361 -1.81 2.87 33.26
CA ARG A 361 -2.32 1.51 33.52
C ARG A 361 -3.70 1.30 32.88
N LYS A 362 -4.59 2.29 32.97
CA LYS A 362 -5.92 2.21 32.38
C LYS A 362 -5.85 2.20 30.84
N ALA A 363 -5.02 3.06 30.24
CA ALA A 363 -4.80 3.08 28.79
C ALA A 363 -4.28 1.72 28.29
N GLU A 364 -3.27 1.16 28.96
CA GLU A 364 -2.69 -0.16 28.65
C GLU A 364 -3.68 -1.31 28.84
N GLY A 365 -4.56 -1.21 29.85
CA GLY A 365 -5.63 -2.18 30.08
C GLY A 365 -6.65 -2.18 28.93
N ARG A 366 -7.10 -0.99 28.53
CA ARG A 366 -8.06 -0.82 27.42
C ARG A 366 -7.45 -1.21 26.07
N SER A 367 -6.17 -0.91 25.85
CA SER A 367 -5.43 -1.36 24.67
C SER A 367 -5.39 -2.90 24.58
N ARG A 368 -5.05 -3.59 25.67
CA ARG A 368 -5.06 -5.06 25.72
C ARG A 368 -6.44 -5.66 25.48
N GLU A 369 -7.49 -5.04 26.02
CA GLU A 369 -8.87 -5.46 25.77
C GLU A 369 -9.25 -5.29 24.29
N GLY A 370 -8.92 -4.15 23.69
CA GLY A 370 -9.17 -3.88 22.28
C GLY A 370 -8.50 -4.90 21.36
N ARG A 371 -7.25 -5.26 21.65
CA ARG A 371 -6.51 -6.29 20.92
C ARG A 371 -7.14 -7.67 21.06
N THR A 372 -7.54 -8.01 22.27
CA THR A 372 -8.23 -9.29 22.55
C THR A 372 -9.54 -9.38 21.78
N ALA A 373 -10.31 -8.29 21.71
CA ALA A 373 -11.55 -8.23 20.94
C ALA A 373 -11.32 -8.38 19.43
N LEU A 374 -10.27 -7.74 18.85
CA LEU A 374 -9.91 -7.94 17.44
C LEU A 374 -9.60 -9.40 17.13
N LEU A 375 -8.79 -10.05 17.98
CA LEU A 375 -8.43 -11.47 17.80
C LEU A 375 -9.65 -12.39 17.88
N ALA A 376 -10.68 -11.99 18.63
CA ALA A 376 -11.95 -12.69 18.71
C ALA A 376 -12.92 -12.35 17.55
N GLY A 377 -12.55 -11.43 16.64
CA GLY A 377 -13.40 -10.97 15.55
C GLY A 377 -14.50 -9.99 15.96
N ASP A 378 -14.46 -9.44 17.18
CA ASP A 378 -15.42 -8.47 17.69
C ASP A 378 -14.90 -7.04 17.50
N LEU A 379 -15.06 -6.52 16.28
CA LEU A 379 -14.57 -5.19 15.91
C LEU A 379 -15.25 -4.08 16.71
N LEU A 380 -16.57 -4.18 16.96
CA LEU A 380 -17.31 -3.17 17.72
C LEU A 380 -16.79 -3.04 19.16
N ARG A 381 -16.51 -4.17 19.83
CA ARG A 381 -15.92 -4.13 21.16
C ARG A 381 -14.49 -3.60 21.12
N SER A 382 -13.75 -3.94 20.07
CA SER A 382 -12.40 -3.42 19.87
C SER A 382 -12.40 -1.89 19.75
N ASP A 383 -13.24 -1.33 18.88
CA ASP A 383 -13.37 0.11 18.66
C ASP A 383 -13.62 0.86 19.96
N ARG A 384 -14.54 0.35 20.79
CA ARG A 384 -14.85 0.98 22.09
C ARG A 384 -13.66 0.95 23.04
N ALA A 385 -12.98 -0.20 23.13
CA ALA A 385 -11.83 -0.35 24.01
C ALA A 385 -10.65 0.52 23.54
N TYR A 386 -10.39 0.56 22.23
CA TYR A 386 -9.35 1.38 21.66
C TYR A 386 -9.66 2.87 21.67
N ALA A 387 -10.92 3.29 21.49
CA ALA A 387 -11.32 4.68 21.66
C ALA A 387 -11.05 5.16 23.10
N ASP A 388 -11.34 4.33 24.10
CA ASP A 388 -11.01 4.66 25.50
C ASP A 388 -9.50 4.74 25.73
N ALA A 389 -8.72 3.81 25.15
CA ALA A 389 -7.27 3.83 25.26
C ALA A 389 -6.67 5.09 24.62
N LEU A 390 -7.10 5.45 23.41
CA LEU A 390 -6.67 6.64 22.68
C LEU A 390 -7.07 7.93 23.41
N ARG A 391 -8.24 7.98 24.03
CA ARG A 391 -8.66 9.13 24.84
C ARG A 391 -7.75 9.31 26.05
N LEU A 392 -7.45 8.22 26.76
CA LEU A 392 -6.55 8.25 27.93
C LEU A 392 -5.13 8.62 27.52
N ASP A 393 -4.67 8.15 26.36
CA ASP A 393 -3.38 8.52 25.77
C ASP A 393 -3.33 10.00 25.41
N TYR A 394 -4.35 10.53 24.74
CA TYR A 394 -4.44 11.94 24.35
C TYR A 394 -4.37 12.90 25.56
N GLU A 395 -4.90 12.49 26.71
CA GLU A 395 -4.82 13.26 27.96
C GLU A 395 -3.39 13.32 28.57
N LEU A 396 -2.44 12.51 28.05
CA LEU A 396 -1.05 12.48 28.50
C LEU A 396 -0.14 13.39 27.67
N LEU A 397 -0.59 13.85 26.51
CA LEU A 397 0.29 14.39 25.48
C LEU A 397 -0.07 15.84 25.10
N PRO A 398 0.93 16.65 24.69
CA PRO A 398 0.67 17.91 24.02
C PRO A 398 -0.13 17.71 22.73
N LYS A 399 -0.92 18.72 22.33
CA LYS A 399 -1.64 18.68 21.06
C LYS A 399 -0.68 18.47 19.88
N GLY A 400 -1.04 17.58 18.97
CA GLY A 400 -0.25 17.28 17.78
C GLY A 400 0.89 16.27 18.00
N VAL A 401 1.07 15.77 19.23
CA VAL A 401 2.00 14.67 19.55
C VAL A 401 1.22 13.36 19.57
N GLU A 402 1.79 12.32 18.97
CA GLU A 402 1.27 10.95 18.98
C GLU A 402 2.27 10.02 19.67
N SER A 403 1.78 9.17 20.58
CA SER A 403 2.60 8.14 21.21
C SER A 403 2.72 6.90 20.33
N VAL A 404 3.76 6.09 20.57
CA VAL A 404 3.90 4.78 19.93
C VAL A 404 2.68 3.87 20.21
N PRO A 405 2.15 3.77 21.46
CA PRO A 405 0.92 3.02 21.73
C PRO A 405 -0.29 3.48 20.90
N ALA A 406 -0.55 4.79 20.81
CA ALA A 406 -1.68 5.31 20.05
C ALA A 406 -1.57 5.01 18.55
N ARG A 407 -0.36 5.14 18.00
CA ARG A 407 -0.05 4.81 16.60
C ARG A 407 -0.30 3.32 16.32
N GLN A 408 0.16 2.43 17.20
CA GLN A 408 -0.09 0.99 17.08
C GLN A 408 -1.59 0.67 17.06
N ILE A 409 -2.36 1.28 17.96
CA ILE A 409 -3.83 1.11 18.01
C ILE A 409 -4.46 1.54 16.67
N ARG A 410 -4.12 2.72 16.15
CA ARG A 410 -4.64 3.22 14.87
C ARG A 410 -4.27 2.32 13.70
N GLU A 411 -3.06 1.77 13.69
CA GLU A 411 -2.62 0.80 12.67
C GLU A 411 -3.40 -0.51 12.75
N GLU A 412 -3.63 -1.05 13.94
CA GLU A 412 -4.40 -2.29 14.14
C GLU A 412 -5.86 -2.11 13.70
N LEU A 413 -6.51 -1.02 14.10
CA LEU A 413 -7.88 -0.71 13.71
C LEU A 413 -8.00 -0.42 12.21
N ALA A 414 -7.12 0.41 11.64
CA ALA A 414 -7.15 0.70 10.20
C ALA A 414 -7.04 -0.58 9.36
N ARG A 415 -6.18 -1.53 9.76
CA ARG A 415 -6.09 -2.84 9.11
C ARG A 415 -7.37 -3.67 9.28
N ALA A 416 -7.99 -3.64 10.46
CA ALA A 416 -9.21 -4.40 10.72
C ALA A 416 -10.41 -3.89 9.91
N HIS A 417 -10.64 -2.58 9.93
CA HIS A 417 -11.65 -1.92 9.10
C HIS A 417 -11.35 -2.08 7.60
N GLY A 418 -10.08 -1.98 7.20
CA GLY A 418 -9.64 -2.23 5.82
C GLY A 418 -10.09 -3.59 5.30
N ARG A 419 -9.81 -4.66 6.05
CA ARG A 419 -10.22 -6.03 5.70
C ARG A 419 -11.75 -6.20 5.70
N LEU A 420 -12.44 -5.62 6.66
CA LEU A 420 -13.91 -5.68 6.71
C LEU A 420 -14.53 -4.96 5.49
N GLY A 421 -13.93 -3.83 5.09
CA GLY A 421 -14.29 -3.13 3.87
C GLY A 421 -14.07 -3.96 2.62
N ASP A 422 -12.93 -4.66 2.52
CA ASP A 422 -12.63 -5.58 1.41
C ASP A 422 -13.65 -6.73 1.34
N ASP A 423 -14.03 -7.29 2.49
CA ASP A 423 -15.06 -8.32 2.60
C ASP A 423 -16.44 -7.81 2.13
N TYR A 424 -16.82 -6.60 2.53
CA TYR A 424 -18.06 -5.97 2.07
C TYR A 424 -18.02 -5.70 0.58
N PHE A 425 -16.89 -5.22 0.05
CA PHE A 425 -16.72 -4.95 -1.37
C PHE A 425 -16.86 -6.24 -2.19
N ALA A 426 -16.23 -7.34 -1.76
CA ALA A 426 -16.32 -8.64 -2.42
C ALA A 426 -17.76 -9.18 -2.47
N LYS A 427 -18.61 -8.81 -1.51
CA LYS A 427 -20.04 -9.16 -1.46
C LYS A 427 -20.93 -8.20 -2.25
N GLY A 428 -20.37 -7.18 -2.90
CA GLY A 428 -21.12 -6.13 -3.59
C GLY A 428 -21.80 -5.12 -2.64
N GLN A 429 -21.46 -5.14 -1.35
CA GLN A 429 -22.01 -4.24 -0.33
C GLN A 429 -21.21 -2.93 -0.29
N TYR A 430 -21.20 -2.19 -1.41
CA TYR A 430 -20.30 -1.06 -1.63
C TYR A 430 -20.44 0.09 -0.63
N ALA A 431 -21.66 0.37 -0.16
CA ALA A 431 -21.87 1.41 0.86
C ALA A 431 -21.20 1.04 2.20
N SER A 432 -21.29 -0.23 2.60
CA SER A 432 -20.62 -0.73 3.80
C SER A 432 -19.09 -0.76 3.60
N ALA A 433 -18.62 -1.19 2.42
CA ALA A 433 -17.19 -1.14 2.09
C ALA A 433 -16.62 0.27 2.21
N PHE A 434 -17.35 1.26 1.66
CA PHE A 434 -16.99 2.67 1.76
C PHE A 434 -16.91 3.16 3.20
N ASP A 435 -17.92 2.85 4.04
CA ASP A 435 -17.94 3.27 5.44
C ASP A 435 -16.73 2.72 6.21
N GLU A 436 -16.41 1.44 6.01
CA GLU A 436 -15.27 0.79 6.65
C GLU A 436 -13.92 1.36 6.17
N TRP A 437 -13.76 1.58 4.86
CA TRP A 437 -12.54 2.19 4.33
C TRP A 437 -12.39 3.66 4.74
N GLN A 438 -13.49 4.41 4.88
CA GLN A 438 -13.43 5.76 5.45
C GLN A 438 -13.03 5.74 6.92
N ALA A 439 -13.55 4.82 7.72
CA ALA A 439 -13.11 4.62 9.10
C ALA A 439 -11.60 4.32 9.14
N ALA A 440 -11.13 3.42 8.28
CA ALA A 440 -9.73 3.08 8.14
C ALA A 440 -8.85 4.29 7.75
N LEU A 441 -9.28 5.11 6.79
CA LEU A 441 -8.58 6.32 6.37
C LEU A 441 -8.59 7.43 7.42
N ALA A 442 -9.64 7.55 8.23
CA ALA A 442 -9.65 8.49 9.35
C ALA A 442 -8.50 8.21 10.34
N MET A 443 -8.08 6.95 10.44
CA MET A 443 -6.94 6.54 11.25
C MET A 443 -5.61 6.60 10.50
N ARG A 444 -5.61 6.25 9.20
CA ARG A 444 -4.43 6.29 8.33
C ARG A 444 -4.72 7.06 7.03
N PRO A 445 -4.70 8.40 7.05
CA PRO A 445 -5.15 9.22 5.91
C PRO A 445 -4.30 9.10 4.65
N ARG A 446 -3.08 8.55 4.76
CA ARG A 446 -2.11 8.41 3.68
C ARG A 446 -1.80 6.95 3.33
N ASP A 447 -2.64 6.01 3.77
CA ASP A 447 -2.46 4.61 3.44
C ASP A 447 -2.74 4.37 1.95
N PRO A 448 -1.76 3.93 1.15
CA PRO A 448 -1.94 3.77 -0.29
C PRO A 448 -2.98 2.71 -0.66
N HIS A 449 -3.09 1.64 0.12
CA HIS A 449 -4.04 0.57 -0.15
C HIS A 449 -5.46 1.06 0.07
N LEU A 450 -5.71 1.77 1.17
CA LEU A 450 -7.05 2.31 1.46
C LEU A 450 -7.47 3.40 0.45
N LEU A 451 -6.53 4.25 0.03
CA LEU A 451 -6.79 5.24 -1.02
C LEU A 451 -7.12 4.58 -2.36
N ASP A 452 -6.43 3.51 -2.73
CA ASP A 452 -6.74 2.72 -3.93
C ASP A 452 -8.12 2.03 -3.81
N SER A 453 -8.42 1.42 -2.67
CA SER A 453 -9.73 0.82 -2.40
C SER A 453 -10.88 1.82 -2.54
N ILE A 454 -10.73 3.04 -2.02
CA ILE A 454 -11.72 4.10 -2.21
C ILE A 454 -11.81 4.53 -3.68
N ALA A 455 -10.69 4.72 -4.38
CA ALA A 455 -10.70 5.10 -5.79
C ALA A 455 -11.42 4.07 -6.68
N ARG A 456 -11.34 2.78 -6.34
CA ARG A 456 -12.09 1.72 -7.05
C ARG A 456 -13.61 1.89 -6.98
N LEU A 457 -14.13 2.56 -5.95
CA LEU A 457 -15.58 2.82 -5.83
C LEU A 457 -16.08 3.83 -6.85
N ASP A 458 -15.23 4.72 -7.38
CA ASP A 458 -15.63 5.67 -8.41
C ASP A 458 -15.96 4.96 -9.73
N GLU A 459 -15.23 3.89 -10.06
CA GLU A 459 -15.52 3.06 -11.24
C GLU A 459 -16.80 2.23 -11.04
N VAL A 460 -17.00 1.70 -9.82
CA VAL A 460 -18.26 1.01 -9.46
C VAL A 460 -19.45 1.97 -9.58
N ALA A 461 -19.34 3.17 -9.01
CA ALA A 461 -20.39 4.19 -9.10
C ALA A 461 -20.70 4.57 -10.54
N ARG A 462 -19.67 4.72 -11.39
CA ARG A 462 -19.82 5.00 -12.83
C ARG A 462 -20.54 3.88 -13.56
N THR A 463 -20.14 2.63 -13.29
CA THR A 463 -20.77 1.44 -13.89
C THR A 463 -22.25 1.37 -13.55
N ILE A 464 -22.59 1.53 -12.26
CA ILE A 464 -23.99 1.54 -11.80
C ILE A 464 -24.77 2.70 -12.43
N ALA A 465 -24.18 3.89 -12.55
CA ALA A 465 -24.85 5.06 -13.13
C ALA A 465 -25.11 4.93 -14.65
N GLN A 466 -24.32 4.11 -15.36
CA GLN A 466 -24.47 3.87 -16.81
C GLN A 466 -25.39 2.69 -17.12
N ASP A 467 -25.61 1.80 -16.16
CA ASP A 467 -26.51 0.66 -16.31
C ASP A 467 -27.97 1.13 -16.35
N ARG A 468 -28.63 0.94 -17.50
CA ARG A 468 -30.04 1.29 -17.69
C ARG A 468 -31.00 0.41 -16.89
N SER A 469 -30.51 -0.71 -16.35
CA SER A 469 -31.28 -1.63 -15.51
C SER A 469 -31.07 -1.40 -14.01
N ALA A 470 -30.17 -0.48 -13.61
CA ALA A 470 -29.90 -0.17 -12.21
C ALA A 470 -31.16 0.34 -11.49
N SER A 471 -31.40 -0.17 -10.29
CA SER A 471 -32.52 0.28 -9.47
C SER A 471 -32.21 1.64 -8.83
N CYS A 472 -33.25 2.33 -8.36
CA CYS A 472 -33.07 3.56 -7.60
C CYS A 472 -32.29 3.35 -6.28
N ALA A 473 -32.27 2.13 -5.74
CA ALA A 473 -31.43 1.80 -4.59
C ALA A 473 -29.95 1.75 -4.99
N ASP A 474 -29.63 1.14 -6.13
CA ASP A 474 -28.26 1.06 -6.66
C ASP A 474 -27.72 2.45 -6.99
N LEU A 475 -28.54 3.31 -7.60
CA LEU A 475 -28.18 4.69 -7.90
C LEU A 475 -27.92 5.54 -6.64
N ARG A 476 -28.61 5.27 -5.52
CA ARG A 476 -28.29 5.91 -4.22
C ARG A 476 -26.96 5.43 -3.68
N VAL A 477 -26.65 4.14 -3.82
CA VAL A 477 -25.33 3.60 -3.43
C VAL A 477 -24.25 4.24 -4.28
N ALA A 478 -24.41 4.29 -5.60
CA ALA A 478 -23.46 4.93 -6.52
C ALA A 478 -23.20 6.41 -6.17
N ALA A 479 -24.24 7.18 -5.86
CA ALA A 479 -24.10 8.58 -5.46
C ALA A 479 -23.38 8.73 -4.10
N ARG A 480 -23.56 7.77 -3.17
CA ARG A 480 -22.90 7.77 -1.86
C ARG A 480 -21.42 7.43 -1.94
N VAL A 481 -21.06 6.40 -2.71
CA VAL A 481 -19.69 5.85 -2.73
C VAL A 481 -18.76 6.57 -3.70
N ALA A 482 -19.28 7.44 -4.58
CA ALA A 482 -18.48 8.32 -5.42
C ALA A 482 -17.72 9.32 -4.54
N SER A 483 -16.43 9.07 -4.37
CA SER A 483 -15.64 9.48 -3.21
C SER A 483 -14.84 10.77 -3.40
N GLY A 484 -14.83 11.33 -4.60
CA GLY A 484 -14.32 12.67 -4.89
C GLY A 484 -15.25 13.36 -5.86
N GLY A 485 -15.58 14.64 -5.60
CA GLY A 485 -16.32 15.46 -6.55
C GLY A 485 -15.76 15.29 -7.96
N GLY A 486 -16.63 15.01 -8.93
CA GLY A 486 -16.21 14.63 -10.27
C GLY A 486 -17.30 13.96 -11.08
N ARG A 487 -16.94 13.55 -12.31
CA ARG A 487 -17.89 13.05 -13.33
C ARG A 487 -18.68 11.82 -12.88
N ALA A 488 -18.12 10.96 -12.02
CA ALA A 488 -18.79 9.76 -11.50
C ALA A 488 -19.92 10.13 -10.54
N ARG A 489 -19.67 11.06 -9.60
CA ARG A 489 -20.70 11.58 -8.69
C ARG A 489 -21.80 12.31 -9.43
N GLU A 490 -21.44 13.20 -10.35
CA GLU A 490 -22.45 13.90 -11.15
C GLU A 490 -23.28 12.95 -12.03
N ALA A 491 -22.65 11.92 -12.61
CA ALA A 491 -23.36 10.92 -13.39
C ALA A 491 -24.34 10.13 -12.51
N ALA A 492 -23.93 9.71 -11.32
CA ALA A 492 -24.78 9.02 -10.37
C ALA A 492 -25.93 9.92 -9.86
N GLU A 493 -25.66 11.19 -9.53
CA GLU A 493 -26.68 12.15 -9.09
C GLU A 493 -27.68 12.48 -10.22
N ARG A 494 -27.22 12.65 -11.47
CA ARG A 494 -28.09 12.85 -12.65
C ARG A 494 -28.92 11.61 -13.00
N ALA A 495 -28.37 10.41 -12.80
CA ALA A 495 -29.13 9.18 -13.00
C ALA A 495 -30.18 9.03 -11.88
N LEU A 496 -29.80 9.30 -10.64
CA LEU A 496 -30.68 9.27 -9.47
C LEU A 496 -31.80 10.32 -9.54
N SER A 497 -31.58 11.47 -10.17
CA SER A 497 -32.63 12.48 -10.34
C SER A 497 -33.80 12.01 -11.20
N ARG A 498 -33.63 10.95 -12.00
CA ARG A 498 -34.71 10.32 -12.80
C ARG A 498 -35.57 9.33 -12.00
N CYS A 499 -35.16 9.04 -10.77
CA CYS A 499 -35.91 8.22 -9.82
C CYS A 499 -36.89 9.03 -8.95
N ARG A 500 -36.77 10.36 -8.98
CA ARG A 500 -37.73 11.30 -8.37
C ARG A 500 -38.78 11.65 -9.42
#